data_AF-A0A535F7S9-F1
#
_entry.id   AF-A0A535F7S9-F1
#
_cell.length_a   1.000
_cell.length_b   1.000
_cell.length_c   1.000
_cell.angle_alpha   90.00
_cell.angle_beta   90.00
_cell.angle_gamma   90.00
#
_symmetry.space_group_name_H-M   'P 1'
#
loop_
_entity.id
_entity.type
_entity.pdbx_description
1 polymer ?
#
loop_
_entity_poly.entity_id
_entity_poly.type
_entity_poly.pdbx_seq_one_letter_code
_entity_poly.pdbx_strand_id
1 'polypeptide(L)'
;MLMNISIAGLLIWLACHFVGDFAFQSAWMSMEKGKSWEVNFYHCATYTATFILFAHPSLVATAILFGTHFIIDPLKARYKVIGPIWVDQFLHVLAILLILILKL
;
A
#
# COMPACT_ATOMS: atom_id res chain seq x y z
N MET A 1 16.79 1.44 -20.21
CA MET A 1 16.35 2.79 -19.78
C MET A 1 15.50 2.66 -18.52
N LEU A 2 16.15 2.42 -17.38
CA LEU A 2 15.54 1.97 -16.11
C LEU A 2 15.14 3.12 -15.15
N MET A 3 15.26 4.39 -15.54
CA MET A 3 15.28 5.49 -14.56
C MET A 3 14.50 6.76 -14.94
N ASN A 4 13.50 6.67 -15.83
CA ASN A 4 12.67 7.85 -16.12
C ASN A 4 11.31 7.74 -15.42
N ILE A 5 11.31 7.95 -14.10
CA ILE A 5 10.07 8.10 -13.30
C ILE A 5 9.71 9.58 -13.31
N SER A 6 8.48 9.90 -13.72
CA SER A 6 7.97 11.27 -13.59
C SER A 6 7.84 11.65 -12.12
N ILE A 7 8.38 12.81 -11.72
CA ILE A 7 8.23 13.34 -10.36
C ILE A 7 6.74 13.46 -10.02
N ALA A 8 5.92 13.96 -10.94
CA ALA A 8 4.48 14.05 -10.74
C ALA A 8 3.85 12.67 -10.53
N GLY A 9 4.26 11.67 -11.31
CA GLY A 9 3.81 10.29 -11.15
C GLY A 9 4.16 9.73 -9.78
N LEU A 10 5.42 9.89 -9.33
CA LEU A 10 5.85 9.47 -8.01
C LEU A 10 5.02 10.15 -6.90
N LEU A 11 4.81 11.46 -6.99
CA LEU A 11 4.03 12.21 -6.00
C LEU A 11 2.56 11.74 -5.95
N ILE A 12 1.95 11.44 -7.10
CA ILE A 12 0.58 10.90 -7.15
C ILE A 12 0.51 9.54 -6.45
N TRP A 13 1.45 8.63 -6.72
CA TRP A 13 1.47 7.31 -6.10
C TRP A 13 1.71 7.38 -4.59
N LEU A 14 2.61 8.25 -4.13
CA LEU A 14 2.81 8.51 -2.71
C LEU A 14 1.56 9.12 -2.06
N ALA A 15 0.86 10.03 -2.74
CA ALA A 15 -0.41 10.56 -2.26
C ALA A 15 -1.47 9.46 -2.14
N CYS A 16 -1.59 8.57 -3.13
CA CYS A 16 -2.50 7.42 -3.07
C CYS A 16 -2.20 6.53 -1.87
N HIS A 17 -0.93 6.27 -1.60
CA HIS A 17 -0.47 5.50 -0.46
C HIS A 17 -0.97 6.10 0.87
N PHE A 18 -0.63 7.37 1.13
CA PHE A 18 -1.01 8.00 2.40
C PHE A 18 -2.52 8.21 2.54
N VAL A 19 -3.21 8.56 1.45
CA VAL A 19 -4.67 8.71 1.46
C VAL A 19 -5.35 7.37 1.72
N GLY A 20 -4.88 6.29 1.09
CA GLY A 20 -5.44 4.96 1.28
C GLY A 20 -5.16 4.37 2.66
N ASP A 21 -3.91 4.47 3.14
CA ASP A 21 -3.45 3.82 4.37
C ASP A 21 -3.87 4.58 5.64
N PHE A 22 -4.03 5.91 5.56
CA PHE A 22 -4.38 6.75 6.70
C PHE A 22 -5.72 7.46 6.56
N ALA A 23 -5.91 8.26 5.50
CA ALA A 23 -7.07 9.16 5.43
C ALA A 23 -8.39 8.40 5.22
N PHE A 24 -8.38 7.35 4.40
CA PHE A 24 -9.55 6.53 4.08
C PHE A 24 -9.63 5.25 4.91
N GLN A 25 -8.58 4.92 5.66
CA GLN A 25 -8.64 3.89 6.68
C GLN A 25 -9.52 4.37 7.83
N SER A 26 -10.60 3.66 8.13
CA SER A 26 -11.45 3.97 9.28
C SER A 26 -10.78 3.56 10.61
N ALA A 27 -11.23 4.16 11.71
CA ALA A 27 -10.78 3.78 13.05
C ALA A 27 -11.00 2.28 13.33
N TRP A 28 -12.14 1.72 12.87
CA TRP A 28 -12.43 0.30 12.97
C TRP A 28 -11.41 -0.56 12.21
N MET A 29 -11.08 -0.20 10.97
CA MET A 29 -10.06 -0.93 10.19
C MET A 29 -8.71 -0.94 10.92
N SER A 30 -8.28 0.21 11.44
CA SER A 30 -7.01 0.33 12.16
C SER A 30 -6.94 -0.57 13.40
N MET A 31 -8.02 -0.63 14.18
CA MET A 31 -8.08 -1.43 15.41
C MET A 31 -8.21 -2.94 15.16
N GLU A 32 -8.85 -3.34 14.06
CA GLU A 32 -9.28 -4.72 13.83
C GLU A 32 -8.49 -5.45 12.73
N LYS A 33 -7.76 -4.76 11.83
CA LYS A 33 -7.01 -5.40 10.73
C LYS A 33 -5.96 -6.43 11.19
N GLY A 34 -5.37 -6.21 12.37
CA GLY A 34 -4.44 -7.16 12.99
C GLY A 34 -5.12 -8.41 13.59
N LYS A 35 -6.44 -8.37 13.81
CA LYS A 35 -7.21 -9.43 14.46
C LYS A 35 -8.01 -10.23 13.45
N SER A 36 -8.67 -9.57 12.49
CA SER A 36 -9.50 -10.21 11.47
C SER A 36 -8.92 -10.10 10.06
N TRP A 37 -8.83 -11.24 9.36
CA TRP A 37 -8.42 -11.28 7.96
C TRP A 37 -9.40 -10.58 7.03
N GLU A 38 -10.69 -10.62 7.35
CA GLU A 38 -11.73 -9.91 6.60
C GLU A 38 -11.52 -8.39 6.70
N VAL A 39 -11.22 -7.88 7.89
CA VAL A 39 -10.95 -6.45 8.06
C VAL A 39 -9.66 -6.03 7.38
N ASN A 40 -8.62 -6.87 7.44
CA ASN A 40 -7.39 -6.65 6.67
C ASN A 40 -7.67 -6.57 5.16
N PHE A 41 -8.56 -7.42 4.65
CA PHE A 41 -8.98 -7.39 3.25
C PHE A 41 -9.66 -6.07 2.91
N TYR A 42 -10.63 -5.62 3.72
CA TYR A 42 -11.30 -4.34 3.47
C TYR A 42 -10.32 -3.16 3.50
N HIS A 43 -9.38 -3.16 4.45
CA HIS A 43 -8.33 -2.15 4.48
C HIS A 43 -7.47 -2.17 3.22
N CYS A 44 -6.96 -3.33 2.81
CA CYS A 44 -6.15 -3.46 1.59
C CYS A 44 -6.94 -3.11 0.33
N ALA A 45 -8.24 -3.40 0.29
CA ALA A 45 -9.12 -3.05 -0.81
C ALA A 45 -9.34 -1.53 -0.89
N THR A 46 -9.62 -0.87 0.24
CA THR A 46 -9.71 0.59 0.35
C THR A 46 -8.40 1.26 -0.05
N TYR A 47 -7.27 0.74 0.45
CA TYR A 47 -5.94 1.17 0.06
C TYR A 47 -5.72 1.06 -1.46
N THR A 48 -5.96 -0.11 -2.03
CA THR A 48 -5.73 -0.34 -3.47
C THR A 48 -6.67 0.48 -4.35
N ALA A 49 -7.90 0.73 -3.90
CA ALA A 49 -8.87 1.53 -4.63
C ALA A 49 -8.39 2.97 -4.86
N THR A 50 -7.64 3.58 -3.93
CA THR A 50 -7.11 4.94 -4.15
C THR A 50 -6.13 4.96 -5.33
N PHE A 51 -5.28 3.94 -5.48
CA PHE A 51 -4.39 3.81 -6.64
C PHE A 51 -5.16 3.61 -7.93
N ILE A 52 -6.18 2.75 -7.94
CA ILE A 52 -7.00 2.51 -9.14
C ILE A 52 -7.64 3.82 -9.62
N LEU A 53 -8.19 4.60 -8.68
CA LEU A 53 -8.91 5.83 -8.99
C LEU A 53 -8.02 6.99 -9.45
N PHE A 54 -6.82 7.13 -8.87
CA PHE A 54 -6.00 8.33 -9.08
C PHE A 54 -4.66 8.07 -9.80
N ALA A 55 -4.11 6.86 -9.69
CA ALA A 55 -2.81 6.49 -10.26
C ALA A 55 -2.91 5.58 -11.49
N HIS A 56 -4.09 5.01 -11.74
CA HIS A 56 -4.40 4.12 -12.88
C HIS A 56 -3.33 3.03 -13.14
N PRO A 57 -2.95 2.23 -12.12
CA PRO A 57 -2.00 1.13 -12.26
C PRO A 57 -2.51 0.06 -13.25
N SER A 58 -1.58 -0.69 -13.83
CA SER A 58 -1.94 -1.92 -14.55
C SER A 58 -2.56 -2.96 -13.60
N LEU A 59 -3.16 -4.02 -14.16
CA LEU A 59 -3.66 -5.14 -13.35
C LEU A 59 -2.53 -5.83 -12.56
N VAL A 60 -1.33 -5.91 -13.12
CA VAL A 60 -0.16 -6.51 -12.44
C VAL A 60 0.28 -5.63 -11.27
N ALA A 61 0.42 -4.33 -11.50
CA ALA A 61 0.76 -3.38 -10.43
C ALA A 61 -0.31 -3.36 -9.33
N THR A 62 -1.59 -3.43 -9.70
CA THR A 62 -2.71 -3.52 -8.75
C THR A 62 -2.62 -4.78 -7.88
N ALA A 63 -2.35 -5.93 -8.48
CA ALA A 63 -2.20 -7.19 -7.76
C ALA A 63 -1.00 -7.17 -6.80
N ILE A 64 0.13 -6.57 -7.22
CA ILE A 64 1.32 -6.40 -6.37
C ILE A 64 1.02 -5.44 -5.21
N LEU A 65 0.40 -4.29 -5.45
CA LEU A 65 0.00 -3.34 -4.41
C LEU A 65 -0.87 -4.01 -3.35
N PHE A 66 -1.98 -4.63 -3.78
CA PHE A 66 -2.88 -5.33 -2.87
C PHE A 66 -2.17 -6.44 -2.11
N GLY A 67 -1.44 -7.31 -2.83
CA GLY A 67 -0.78 -8.48 -2.26
C GLY A 67 0.30 -8.12 -1.24
N THR A 68 1.15 -7.15 -1.56
CA THR A 68 2.20 -6.67 -0.64
C THR A 68 1.60 -6.03 0.60
N HIS A 69 0.58 -5.16 0.45
CA HIS A 69 -0.11 -4.53 1.59
C HIS A 69 -0.77 -5.58 2.50
N PHE A 70 -1.44 -6.57 1.89
CA PHE A 70 -2.11 -7.66 2.61
C PHE A 70 -1.15 -8.58 3.38
N ILE A 71 0.15 -8.56 3.05
CA ILE A 71 1.20 -9.32 3.75
C ILE A 71 1.93 -8.45 4.79
N ILE A 72 2.34 -7.23 4.43
CA ILE A 72 3.14 -6.35 5.30
C ILE A 72 2.34 -5.97 6.55
N ASP A 73 1.05 -5.64 6.39
CA ASP A 73 0.22 -5.21 7.51
C ASP A 73 0.08 -6.26 8.60
N PRO A 74 -0.25 -7.53 8.32
CA PRO A 74 -0.23 -8.57 9.34
C PRO A 74 1.13 -8.78 9.99
N LEU A 75 2.25 -8.64 9.27
CA LEU A 75 3.59 -8.74 9.87
C LEU A 75 3.82 -7.69 10.97
N LYS A 76 3.24 -6.51 10.82
CA LYS A 76 3.23 -5.45 11.86
C LYS A 76 2.09 -5.64 12.89
N ALA A 77 0.85 -5.69 12.42
CA ALA A 77 -0.34 -5.57 13.25
C ALA A 77 -0.71 -6.86 13.99
N ARG A 78 -0.49 -8.02 13.36
CA ARG A 78 -0.80 -9.35 13.91
C ARG A 78 0.41 -10.02 14.54
N TYR A 79 1.49 -10.18 13.77
CA TYR A 79 2.64 -11.00 14.16
C TYR A 79 3.73 -10.24 14.92
N LYS A 80 3.68 -8.90 14.91
CA LYS A 80 4.64 -8.04 15.61
C LYS A 80 6.11 -8.28 15.18
N VAL A 81 6.32 -8.78 13.97
CA VAL A 81 7.64 -8.95 13.34
C VAL A 81 8.19 -7.58 12.92
N ILE A 82 7.32 -6.70 12.43
CA ILE A 82 7.65 -5.31 12.13
C ILE A 82 7.20 -4.45 13.31
N GLY A 83 8.14 -4.01 14.15
CA GLY A 83 7.85 -3.19 15.32
C GLY A 83 7.57 -1.73 14.96
N PRO A 84 8.55 -1.00 14.38
CA PRO A 84 8.39 0.42 14.14
C PRO A 84 7.56 0.75 12.89
N ILE A 85 6.72 1.79 12.99
CA ILE A 85 5.88 2.25 11.87
C ILE A 85 6.71 2.70 10.65
N TRP A 86 7.88 3.28 10.85
CA TRP A 86 8.70 3.72 9.71
C TRP A 86 9.25 2.56 8.87
N VAL A 87 9.46 1.37 9.46
CA VAL A 87 9.88 0.17 8.71
C VAL A 87 8.72 -0.34 7.86
N ASP A 88 7.53 -0.38 8.44
CA ASP A 88 6.29 -0.70 7.74
C ASP A 88 6.06 0.23 6.54
N GLN A 89 6.10 1.55 6.74
CA GLN A 89 5.90 2.53 5.68
C GLN A 89 7.02 2.47 4.61
N PHE A 90 8.27 2.21 5.02
CA PHE A 90 9.37 2.01 4.09
C PHE A 90 9.13 0.83 3.14
N LEU A 91 8.61 -0.30 3.63
CA LEU A 91 8.33 -1.46 2.79
C LEU A 91 7.21 -1.18 1.76
N HIS A 92 6.17 -0.45 2.14
CA HIS A 92 5.11 -0.04 1.22
C HIS A 92 5.63 0.92 0.15
N VAL A 93 6.41 1.92 0.53
CA VAL A 93 7.05 2.86 -0.41
C VAL A 93 8.03 2.12 -1.32
N LEU A 94 8.78 1.15 -0.81
CA LEU A 94 9.66 0.32 -1.62
C LEU A 94 8.88 -0.47 -2.68
N ALA A 95 7.73 -1.05 -2.34
CA ALA A 95 6.87 -1.73 -3.31
C ALA A 95 6.42 -0.78 -4.43
N ILE A 96 6.00 0.44 -4.09
CA ILE A 96 5.64 1.49 -5.07
C ILE A 96 6.82 1.83 -5.97
N LEU A 97 8.00 2.07 -5.40
CA LEU A 97 9.21 2.40 -6.16
C LEU A 97 9.58 1.26 -7.12
N LEU A 98 9.50 0.01 -6.68
CA LEU A 98 9.78 -1.14 -7.53
C LEU A 98 8.80 -1.23 -8.70
N ILE A 99 7.50 -1.01 -8.46
CA ILE A 99 6.48 -0.97 -9.53
C ILE A 99 6.84 0.11 -10.56
N LEU A 100 7.13 1.33 -10.10
CA LEU A 100 7.45 2.46 -10.98
C LEU A 100 8.75 2.27 -11.76
N ILE A 101 9.80 1.72 -11.13
CA ILE A 101 11.09 1.43 -11.77
C ILE A 101 10.94 0.34 -12.84
N LEU A 102 10.19 -0.71 -12.53
CA LEU A 102 9.95 -1.85 -13.42
C LEU A 102 8.90 -1.54 -14.49
N LYS A 103 8.24 -0.38 -14.43
CA LYS A 103 7.18 0.06 -15.34
C LYS A 103 6.05 -0.98 -15.44
N LEU A 104 5.69 -1.53 -14.29
CA LEU A 104 4.58 -2.46 -14.16
C LEU A 104 3.25 -1.71 -14.21
#